data_AF-A0A365N2X5-F1
#
_entry.id   AF-A0A365N2X5-F1
#
_cell.length_a   1.000
_cell.length_b   1.000
_cell.length_c   1.000
_cell.angle_alpha   90.00
_cell.angle_beta   90.00
_cell.angle_gamma   90.00
#
_symmetry.space_group_name_H-M   'P 1'
#
loop_
_entity.id
_entity.type
_entity.pdbx_description
1 polymer ?
#
loop_
_entity_poly.entity_id
_entity_poly.type
_entity_poly.pdbx_seq_one_letter_code
_entity_poly.pdbx_strand_id
1 'polypeptide(L)'
;MRSLGERFNKLRAKIISLRCGPGAAILPPEVTRIHMDFATSFKNGHMGAKKFWRENLPRLKYHNPSVPMIVNRHSRNNKKPTISIYLRKPDASTPAPATRSQPSSSRNNMSKATPPDADEKIITVDMTEKHSSHILEYVLAETRAVPIKPTKEEIRELQELDAMARQAEVDRARMRSLREEKKREEDMLKRARAAGGVAEEEDS
;
A
#
# COMPACT_ATOMS: atom_id res chain seq x y z
N MET A 1 21.35 -12.31 11.37
CA MET A 1 20.55 -12.90 10.27
C MET A 1 19.14 -13.17 10.81
N ARG A 2 18.06 -12.85 10.10
CA ARG A 2 16.69 -13.10 10.62
C ARG A 2 16.39 -14.60 10.65
N SER A 3 15.68 -15.06 11.68
CA SER A 3 15.33 -16.48 11.81
C SER A 3 14.32 -16.90 10.73
N LEU A 4 14.20 -18.21 10.49
CA LEU A 4 13.18 -18.76 9.58
C LEU A 4 11.76 -18.39 10.04
N GLY A 5 11.46 -18.56 11.34
CA GLY A 5 10.16 -18.19 11.90
C GLY A 5 9.83 -16.71 11.74
N GLU A 6 10.80 -15.81 11.97
CA GLU A 6 10.59 -14.37 11.79
C GLU A 6 10.27 -14.01 10.32
N ARG A 7 10.98 -14.65 9.37
CA ARG A 7 10.73 -14.45 7.94
C ARG A 7 9.37 -14.99 7.52
N PHE A 8 9.00 -16.16 8.01
CA PHE A 8 7.71 -16.79 7.76
C PHE A 8 6.56 -15.91 8.24
N ASN A 9 6.57 -15.44 9.49
CA ASN A 9 5.50 -14.61 10.04
C ASN A 9 5.33 -13.29 9.26
N LYS A 10 6.43 -12.67 8.82
CA LYS A 10 6.39 -11.45 8.00
C LYS A 10 5.82 -11.69 6.61
N LEU A 11 6.12 -12.83 6.00
CA LEU A 11 5.57 -13.21 4.71
C LEU A 11 4.09 -13.55 4.84
N ARG A 12 3.74 -14.37 5.84
CA ARG A 12 2.39 -14.77 6.21
C ARG A 12 1.46 -13.56 6.35
N ALA A 13 1.87 -12.56 7.13
CA ALA A 13 1.14 -11.30 7.30
C ALA A 13 0.94 -10.50 5.99
N LYS A 14 1.88 -10.58 5.06
CA LYS A 14 1.73 -9.93 3.75
C LYS A 14 0.77 -10.68 2.84
N ILE A 15 0.87 -12.01 2.78
CA ILE A 15 0.02 -12.84 1.92
C ILE A 15 -1.44 -12.75 2.36
N ILE A 16 -1.71 -12.86 3.66
CA ILE A 16 -3.09 -12.77 4.16
C ILE A 16 -3.71 -11.39 3.87
N SER A 17 -2.92 -10.32 3.97
CA SER A 17 -3.34 -8.97 3.62
C SER A 17 -3.65 -8.81 2.14
N LEU A 18 -2.95 -9.54 1.25
CA LEU A 18 -3.26 -9.56 -0.18
C LEU A 18 -4.54 -10.33 -0.50
N ARG A 19 -4.74 -11.47 0.17
CA ARG A 19 -5.90 -12.36 -0.04
C ARG A 19 -7.20 -11.74 0.46
N CYS A 20 -7.19 -11.21 1.67
CA CYS A 20 -8.39 -10.89 2.45
C CYS A 20 -8.50 -9.44 2.93
N GLY A 21 -7.52 -8.58 2.58
CA GLY A 21 -7.54 -7.19 3.02
C GLY A 21 -8.57 -6.33 2.28
N PRO A 22 -8.88 -5.12 2.77
CA PRO A 22 -9.80 -4.22 2.11
C PRO A 22 -9.32 -3.91 0.68
N GLY A 23 -10.19 -4.13 -0.31
CA GLY A 23 -9.83 -4.00 -1.73
C GLY A 23 -9.45 -5.32 -2.42
N ALA A 24 -9.50 -6.45 -1.72
CA ALA A 24 -9.56 -7.76 -2.37
C ALA A 24 -10.95 -7.93 -3.02
N ALA A 25 -11.00 -7.91 -4.34
CA ALA A 25 -12.23 -8.07 -5.12
C ALA A 25 -11.92 -8.75 -6.45
N ILE A 26 -12.93 -9.40 -7.02
CA ILE A 26 -12.88 -9.98 -8.35
C ILE A 26 -13.49 -8.98 -9.33
N LEU A 27 -12.66 -8.43 -10.22
CA LEU A 27 -13.13 -7.63 -11.34
C LEU A 27 -13.90 -8.48 -12.36
N PRO A 28 -14.97 -7.93 -12.97
CA PRO A 28 -15.65 -8.56 -14.09
C PRO A 28 -14.74 -8.71 -15.32
N PRO A 29 -15.05 -9.64 -16.25
CA PRO A 29 -14.32 -9.79 -17.51
C PRO A 29 -14.44 -8.56 -18.44
N GLU A 30 -15.41 -7.69 -18.20
CA GLU A 30 -15.57 -6.42 -18.93
C GLU A 30 -14.43 -5.44 -18.62
N VAL A 31 -13.74 -5.56 -17.48
CA VAL A 31 -12.63 -4.67 -17.13
C VAL A 31 -11.39 -5.11 -17.89
N THR A 32 -10.93 -4.25 -18.79
CA THR A 32 -9.84 -4.59 -19.72
C THR A 32 -8.49 -4.11 -19.22
N ARG A 33 -8.44 -2.91 -18.64
CA ARG A 33 -7.19 -2.29 -18.12
C ARG A 33 -7.52 -1.21 -17.10
N ILE A 34 -6.60 -0.98 -16.17
CA ILE A 34 -6.67 0.09 -15.19
C ILE A 34 -5.39 0.92 -15.29
N HIS A 35 -5.55 2.24 -15.41
CA HIS A 35 -4.47 3.19 -15.40
C HIS A 35 -4.64 4.15 -14.23
N MET A 36 -3.57 4.42 -13.50
CA MET A 36 -3.60 5.34 -12.37
C MET A 36 -2.50 6.39 -12.52
N ASP A 37 -2.87 7.66 -12.41
CA ASP A 37 -1.97 8.79 -12.54
C ASP A 37 -2.01 9.67 -11.29
N PHE A 38 -0.86 9.88 -10.66
CA PHE A 38 -0.75 10.75 -9.48
C PHE A 38 0.67 11.27 -9.24
N ALA A 39 0.78 12.35 -8.48
CA ALA A 39 2.05 12.94 -8.11
C ALA A 39 2.76 12.17 -6.98
N THR A 40 4.08 12.25 -6.94
CA THR A 40 4.88 11.56 -5.90
C THR A 40 4.76 12.24 -4.53
N SER A 41 4.54 13.56 -4.54
CA SER A 41 4.27 14.34 -3.33
C SER A 41 2.83 14.12 -2.85
N PHE A 42 2.57 14.45 -1.58
CA PHE A 42 1.24 14.37 -0.98
C PHE A 42 0.44 15.68 -1.06
N LYS A 43 1.07 16.77 -1.54
CA LYS A 43 0.43 18.08 -1.71
C LYS A 43 -0.75 17.98 -2.69
N ASN A 44 -1.72 18.89 -2.59
CA ASN A 44 -2.88 18.98 -3.50
C ASN A 44 -3.75 17.71 -3.55
N GLY A 45 -3.99 17.06 -2.41
CA GLY A 45 -4.95 15.95 -2.33
C GLY A 45 -4.47 14.61 -2.89
N HIS A 46 -3.17 14.40 -3.11
CA HIS A 46 -2.61 13.16 -3.70
C HIS A 46 -2.45 12.00 -2.71
N MET A 47 -2.67 12.23 -1.40
CA MET A 47 -2.46 11.20 -0.36
C MET A 47 -3.36 9.97 -0.55
N GLY A 48 -4.64 10.20 -0.88
CA GLY A 48 -5.62 9.12 -1.11
C GLY A 48 -5.19 8.17 -2.21
N ALA A 49 -4.80 8.71 -3.35
CA ALA A 49 -4.28 7.95 -4.48
C ALA A 49 -3.05 7.12 -4.09
N LYS A 50 -2.07 7.72 -3.41
CA LYS A 50 -0.87 7.01 -2.94
C LYS A 50 -1.20 5.86 -2.00
N LYS A 51 -2.17 6.05 -1.10
CA LYS A 51 -2.65 5.02 -0.18
C LYS A 51 -3.38 3.90 -0.93
N PHE A 52 -4.27 4.27 -1.85
CA PHE A 52 -4.96 3.32 -2.73
C PHE A 52 -3.98 2.44 -3.52
N TRP A 53 -2.93 3.02 -4.11
CA TRP A 53 -1.88 2.28 -4.83
C TRP A 53 -1.09 1.32 -3.93
N ARG A 54 -0.83 1.68 -2.67
CA ARG A 54 -0.03 0.85 -1.76
C ARG A 54 -0.83 -0.24 -1.08
N GLU A 55 -2.10 0.02 -0.80
CA GLU A 55 -2.92 -0.83 0.07
C GLU A 55 -3.97 -1.62 -0.73
N ASN A 56 -4.68 -0.99 -1.67
CA ASN A 56 -5.83 -1.61 -2.36
C ASN A 56 -5.46 -2.18 -3.74
N LEU A 57 -4.73 -1.43 -4.57
CA LEU A 57 -4.39 -1.85 -5.94
C LEU A 57 -3.61 -3.19 -6.00
N PRO A 58 -2.67 -3.50 -5.09
CA PRO A 58 -1.98 -4.79 -5.08
C PRO A 58 -2.91 -5.96 -4.76
N ARG A 59 -3.95 -5.72 -3.93
CA ARG A 59 -4.97 -6.72 -3.58
C ARG A 59 -5.86 -7.03 -4.78
N LEU A 60 -6.30 -5.99 -5.50
CA LEU A 60 -7.02 -6.15 -6.77
C LEU A 60 -6.17 -6.95 -7.78
N LYS A 61 -4.87 -6.62 -7.93
CA LYS A 61 -3.99 -7.32 -8.86
C LYS A 61 -3.78 -8.79 -8.50
N TYR A 62 -3.76 -9.12 -7.22
CA TYR A 62 -3.59 -10.50 -6.73
C TYR A 62 -4.72 -11.42 -7.22
N HIS A 63 -5.97 -10.93 -7.20
CA HIS A 63 -7.14 -11.68 -7.66
C HIS A 63 -7.41 -11.54 -9.16
N ASN A 64 -6.89 -10.48 -9.79
CA ASN A 64 -7.05 -10.22 -11.22
C ASN A 64 -5.68 -10.11 -11.94
N PRO A 65 -4.92 -11.21 -12.04
CA PRO A 65 -3.60 -11.20 -12.66
C PRO A 65 -3.65 -10.86 -14.16
N SER A 66 -4.73 -11.19 -14.85
CA SER A 66 -4.91 -10.93 -16.28
C SER A 66 -5.12 -9.45 -16.61
N VAL A 67 -5.67 -8.66 -15.67
CA VAL A 67 -5.95 -7.24 -15.90
C VAL A 67 -4.66 -6.42 -15.71
N PRO A 68 -4.13 -5.75 -16.74
CA PRO A 68 -3.00 -4.84 -16.58
C PRO A 68 -3.41 -3.64 -15.73
N MET A 69 -2.62 -3.38 -14.68
CA MET A 69 -2.78 -2.25 -13.77
C MET A 69 -1.51 -1.40 -13.84
N ILE A 70 -1.59 -0.25 -14.48
CA ILE A 70 -0.44 0.60 -14.81
C ILE A 70 -0.46 1.82 -13.94
N VAL A 71 0.71 2.19 -13.41
CA VAL A 71 0.86 3.34 -12.55
C VAL A 71 1.82 4.33 -13.19
N ASN A 72 1.33 5.53 -13.44
CA ASN A 72 2.11 6.68 -13.86
C ASN A 72 2.30 7.62 -12.65
N ARG A 73 3.56 7.82 -12.26
CA ARG A 73 3.91 8.79 -11.23
C ARG A 73 4.69 9.94 -11.85
N HIS A 74 4.55 11.11 -11.26
CA HIS A 74 5.25 12.32 -11.68
C HIS A 74 5.50 13.29 -10.51
N SER A 75 6.23 14.37 -10.76
CA SER A 75 6.50 15.44 -9.77
C SER A 75 5.49 16.60 -9.81
N ARG A 76 4.61 16.63 -10.82
CA ARG A 76 3.65 17.72 -11.07
C ARG A 76 2.43 17.66 -10.14
N ASN A 77 2.44 18.38 -9.02
CA ASN A 77 1.34 18.35 -8.04
C ASN A 77 0.07 19.07 -8.51
N ASN A 78 0.16 19.94 -9.51
CA ASN A 78 -0.99 20.68 -10.05
C ASN A 78 -1.93 19.79 -10.86
N LYS A 79 -1.46 18.62 -11.34
CA LYS A 79 -2.30 17.66 -12.05
C LYS A 79 -3.12 16.89 -11.01
N LYS A 80 -4.43 16.79 -11.23
CA LYS A 80 -5.32 16.02 -10.36
C LYS A 80 -4.98 14.53 -10.40
N PRO A 81 -4.94 13.82 -9.25
CA PRO A 81 -4.78 12.38 -9.23
C PRO A 81 -6.04 11.73 -9.81
N THR A 82 -5.86 10.85 -10.80
CA THR A 82 -6.98 10.23 -11.54
C THR A 82 -6.74 8.75 -11.73
N ILE A 83 -7.82 7.96 -11.66
CA ILE A 83 -7.81 6.56 -12.04
C ILE A 83 -8.74 6.40 -13.24
N SER A 84 -8.24 5.78 -14.29
CA SER A 84 -8.94 5.51 -15.53
C SER A 84 -9.15 4.02 -15.67
N ILE A 85 -10.40 3.60 -15.71
CA ILE A 85 -10.83 2.22 -15.84
C ILE A 85 -11.38 2.05 -17.25
N TYR A 86 -10.87 1.07 -17.96
CA TYR A 86 -11.31 0.78 -19.33
C TYR A 86 -12.21 -0.44 -19.25
N LEU A 87 -13.41 -0.28 -19.77
CA LEU A 87 -14.43 -1.30 -19.85
C LEU A 87 -14.68 -1.65 -21.32
N ARG A 88 -14.84 -2.92 -21.61
CA ARG A 88 -15.33 -3.38 -22.90
C ARG A 88 -16.79 -2.94 -23.08
N LYS A 89 -17.13 -2.42 -24.26
CA LYS A 89 -18.52 -2.11 -24.63
C LYS A 89 -19.32 -3.40 -24.77
N PRO A 90 -20.59 -3.44 -24.33
CA PRO A 90 -21.43 -4.62 -24.44
C PRO A 90 -21.69 -5.03 -25.90
N ASP A 91 -21.71 -4.06 -26.83
CA ASP A 91 -22.01 -4.29 -28.24
C ASP A 91 -20.79 -4.76 -29.07
N ALA A 92 -19.63 -4.96 -28.42
CA ALA A 92 -18.41 -5.36 -29.10
C ALA A 92 -18.46 -6.84 -29.48
N SER A 93 -18.86 -7.13 -30.72
CA SER A 93 -18.95 -8.49 -31.30
C SER A 93 -17.59 -9.19 -31.46
N THR A 94 -16.49 -8.44 -31.48
CA THR A 94 -15.14 -8.97 -31.70
C THR A 94 -14.57 -9.54 -30.40
N PRO A 95 -14.04 -10.77 -30.36
CA PRO A 95 -13.40 -11.31 -29.17
C PRO A 95 -12.27 -10.39 -28.67
N ALA A 96 -12.12 -10.28 -27.34
CA ALA A 96 -11.11 -9.41 -26.76
C ALA A 96 -9.72 -9.81 -27.27
N PRO A 97 -8.90 -8.87 -27.77
CA PRO A 97 -7.56 -9.19 -28.24
C PRO A 97 -6.73 -9.77 -27.09
N ALA A 98 -5.98 -10.84 -27.38
CA ALA A 98 -5.16 -11.54 -26.38
C ALA A 98 -4.10 -10.64 -25.71
N THR A 99 -3.64 -9.61 -26.42
CA THR A 99 -2.70 -8.61 -25.90
C THR A 99 -3.02 -7.24 -26.49
N ARG A 100 -3.32 -6.26 -25.64
CA ARG A 100 -3.40 -4.85 -26.02
C ARG A 100 -2.04 -4.19 -25.77
N SER A 101 -1.62 -3.29 -26.67
CA SER A 101 -0.40 -2.50 -26.45
C SER A 101 -0.62 -1.58 -25.25
N GLN A 102 0.17 -1.78 -24.21
CA GLN A 102 0.04 -1.04 -22.96
C GLN A 102 1.41 -0.50 -22.52
N PRO A 103 1.49 0.76 -22.07
CA PRO A 103 2.75 1.29 -21.55
C PRO A 103 3.15 0.57 -20.26
N SER A 104 4.45 0.42 -20.02
CA SER A 104 4.96 -0.01 -18.71
C SER A 104 4.68 1.06 -17.65
N SER A 105 4.77 0.74 -16.35
CA SER A 105 4.62 1.76 -15.31
C SER A 105 5.81 2.72 -15.28
N SER A 106 5.60 4.00 -14.94
CA SER A 106 6.67 5.02 -14.91
C SER A 106 6.66 5.86 -13.64
N ARG A 107 7.85 6.37 -13.30
CA ARG A 107 8.06 7.33 -12.20
C ARG A 107 8.21 8.78 -12.67
N ASN A 108 8.38 8.98 -13.97
CA ASN A 108 8.79 10.23 -14.59
C ASN A 108 7.78 10.70 -15.66
N ASN A 109 6.50 10.37 -15.48
CA ASN A 109 5.41 10.77 -16.37
C ASN A 109 5.47 10.20 -17.81
N MET A 110 6.16 9.07 -18.03
CA MET A 110 6.32 8.48 -19.38
C MET A 110 5.14 7.61 -19.81
N SER A 111 4.27 7.22 -18.86
CA SER A 111 3.23 6.22 -19.08
C SER A 111 1.86 6.87 -19.03
N LYS A 112 1.62 7.81 -19.94
CA LYS A 112 0.35 8.54 -19.98
C LYS A 112 -0.83 7.61 -20.29
N ALA A 113 -2.02 7.98 -19.80
CA ALA A 113 -3.25 7.28 -20.15
C ALA A 113 -3.44 7.32 -21.68
N THR A 114 -3.61 6.15 -22.29
CA THR A 114 -3.92 6.04 -23.72
C THR A 114 -5.41 6.22 -23.93
N PRO A 115 -5.87 6.76 -25.06
CA PRO A 115 -7.30 6.81 -25.35
C PRO A 115 -7.92 5.39 -25.34
N PRO A 116 -9.23 5.28 -25.08
CA PRO A 116 -9.93 4.00 -25.22
C PRO A 116 -9.89 3.52 -26.66
N ASP A 117 -9.80 2.21 -26.85
CA ASP A 117 -9.92 1.59 -28.17
C ASP A 117 -11.39 1.65 -28.65
N ALA A 118 -11.64 1.32 -29.93
CA ALA A 118 -12.99 1.42 -30.52
C ALA A 118 -14.05 0.59 -29.77
N ASP A 119 -13.64 -0.54 -29.20
CA ASP A 119 -14.45 -1.48 -28.42
C ASP A 119 -14.45 -1.20 -26.91
N GLU A 120 -13.79 -0.13 -26.46
CA GLU A 120 -13.69 0.24 -25.06
C GLU A 120 -14.38 1.57 -24.74
N LYS A 121 -14.84 1.67 -23.49
CA LYS A 121 -15.24 2.91 -22.84
C LYS A 121 -14.28 3.17 -21.68
N ILE A 122 -13.82 4.41 -21.55
CA ILE A 122 -13.03 4.86 -20.41
C ILE A 122 -13.94 5.50 -19.36
N ILE A 123 -13.73 5.15 -18.10
CA ILE A 123 -14.33 5.81 -16.96
C ILE A 123 -13.22 6.39 -16.10
N THR A 124 -13.25 7.70 -15.93
CA THR A 124 -12.23 8.44 -15.19
C THR A 124 -12.79 8.89 -13.86
N VAL A 125 -12.15 8.47 -12.77
CA VAL A 125 -12.51 8.85 -11.41
C VAL A 125 -11.46 9.81 -10.86
N ASP A 126 -11.90 10.99 -10.43
CA ASP A 126 -11.07 11.96 -9.70
C ASP A 126 -10.85 11.47 -8.26
N MET A 127 -9.58 11.43 -7.83
CA MET A 127 -9.16 11.00 -6.50
C MET A 127 -8.72 12.17 -5.60
N THR A 128 -8.86 13.42 -6.07
CA THR A 128 -8.43 14.62 -5.33
C THR A 128 -9.14 14.68 -3.97
N GLU A 129 -8.34 14.77 -2.89
CA GLU A 129 -8.83 14.92 -1.50
C GLU A 129 -9.72 13.76 -0.99
N LYS A 130 -9.79 12.64 -1.73
CA LYS A 130 -10.55 11.47 -1.30
C LYS A 130 -9.69 10.55 -0.41
N HIS A 131 -10.31 9.93 0.57
CA HIS A 131 -9.67 8.84 1.32
C HIS A 131 -9.60 7.56 0.47
N SER A 132 -8.63 6.67 0.73
CA SER A 132 -8.43 5.43 -0.04
C SER A 132 -9.65 4.50 -0.01
N SER A 133 -10.39 4.47 1.10
CA SER A 133 -11.65 3.69 1.23
C SER A 133 -12.73 4.18 0.27
N HIS A 134 -12.93 5.49 0.18
CA HIS A 134 -13.92 6.08 -0.73
C HIS A 134 -13.53 5.82 -2.19
N ILE A 135 -12.24 5.96 -2.52
CA ILE A 135 -11.74 5.63 -3.87
C ILE A 135 -12.06 4.16 -4.19
N LEU A 136 -11.86 3.25 -3.24
CA LEU A 136 -12.18 1.84 -3.42
C LEU A 136 -13.68 1.61 -3.64
N GLU A 137 -14.55 2.23 -2.84
CA GLU A 137 -16.00 2.13 -3.01
C GLU A 137 -16.44 2.59 -4.41
N TYR A 138 -15.91 3.72 -4.89
CA TYR A 138 -16.17 4.19 -6.25
C TYR A 138 -15.70 3.19 -7.32
N VAL A 139 -14.48 2.65 -7.18
CA VAL A 139 -13.95 1.67 -8.14
C VAL A 139 -14.80 0.40 -8.16
N LEU A 140 -15.19 -0.11 -6.98
CA LEU A 140 -16.02 -1.31 -6.88
C LEU A 140 -17.43 -1.08 -7.43
N ALA A 141 -18.04 0.07 -7.14
CA ALA A 141 -19.37 0.42 -7.64
C ALA A 141 -19.38 0.55 -9.17
N GLU A 142 -18.39 1.25 -9.72
CA GLU A 142 -18.30 1.51 -11.16
C GLU A 142 -17.98 0.24 -11.95
N THR A 143 -17.08 -0.60 -11.42
CA THR A 143 -16.74 -1.88 -12.06
C THR A 143 -17.74 -2.98 -11.76
N ARG A 144 -18.65 -2.82 -10.79
CA ARG A 144 -19.50 -3.91 -10.27
C ARG A 144 -18.69 -5.11 -9.78
N ALA A 145 -17.49 -4.86 -9.28
CA ALA A 145 -16.61 -5.91 -8.78
C ALA A 145 -17.13 -6.50 -7.48
N VAL A 146 -16.94 -7.81 -7.31
CA VAL A 146 -17.44 -8.54 -6.13
C VAL A 146 -16.33 -8.60 -5.07
N PRO A 147 -16.53 -8.00 -3.87
CA PRO A 147 -15.54 -8.07 -2.80
C PRO A 147 -15.44 -9.50 -2.25
N ILE A 148 -14.21 -9.94 -2.00
CA ILE A 148 -13.95 -11.28 -1.47
C ILE A 148 -14.13 -11.27 0.04
N LYS A 149 -14.96 -12.19 0.52
CA LYS A 149 -15.14 -12.40 1.96
C LYS A 149 -14.08 -13.39 2.46
N PRO A 150 -13.38 -13.08 3.57
CA PRO A 150 -12.42 -14.00 4.16
C PRO A 150 -13.07 -15.33 4.56
N THR A 151 -12.37 -16.44 4.31
CA THR A 151 -12.76 -17.76 4.80
C THR A 151 -12.49 -17.91 6.30
N LYS A 152 -13.07 -18.95 6.94
CA LYS A 152 -12.88 -19.20 8.38
C LYS A 152 -11.42 -19.38 8.78
N GLU A 153 -10.63 -20.06 7.94
CA GLU A 153 -9.20 -20.28 8.18
C GLU A 153 -8.41 -18.97 8.10
N GLU A 154 -8.71 -18.13 7.11
CA GLU A 154 -8.08 -16.82 6.94
C GLU A 154 -8.43 -15.87 8.09
N ILE A 155 -9.66 -15.93 8.61
CA ILE A 155 -10.07 -15.16 9.80
C ILE A 155 -9.25 -15.60 11.02
N ARG A 156 -9.09 -16.91 11.24
CA ARG A 156 -8.25 -17.42 12.34
C ARG A 156 -6.81 -16.96 12.19
N GLU A 157 -6.25 -17.04 10.98
CA GLU A 157 -4.90 -16.58 10.69
C GLU A 157 -4.72 -15.07 10.94
N LEU A 158 -5.69 -14.25 10.56
CA LEU A 158 -5.69 -12.81 10.89
C LEU A 158 -5.69 -12.59 12.41
N GLN A 159 -6.52 -13.31 13.15
CA GLN A 159 -6.57 -13.20 14.61
C GLN A 159 -5.26 -13.62 15.27
N GLU A 160 -4.61 -14.69 14.81
CA GLU A 160 -3.31 -15.13 15.30
C GLU A 160 -2.22 -14.07 15.07
N LEU A 161 -2.21 -13.46 13.88
CA LEU A 161 -1.25 -12.40 13.54
C LEU A 161 -1.50 -11.11 14.32
N ASP A 162 -2.76 -10.74 14.53
CA ASP A 162 -3.13 -9.57 15.35
C ASP A 162 -2.76 -9.78 16.82
N ALA A 163 -2.99 -10.97 17.38
CA ALA A 163 -2.56 -11.30 18.74
C ALA A 163 -1.03 -11.22 18.87
N MET A 164 -0.29 -11.75 17.90
CA MET A 164 1.17 -11.64 17.86
C MET A 164 1.65 -10.19 17.74
N ALA A 165 0.96 -9.36 16.96
CA ALA A 165 1.29 -7.94 16.81
C ALA A 165 1.08 -7.17 18.13
N ARG A 166 -0.04 -7.41 18.82
CA ARG A 166 -0.33 -6.80 20.13
C ARG A 166 0.73 -7.17 21.17
N GLN A 167 1.10 -8.46 21.26
CA GLN A 167 2.15 -8.90 22.17
C GLN A 167 3.49 -8.22 21.83
N ALA A 168 3.84 -8.14 20.54
CA ALA A 168 5.07 -7.50 20.11
C ALA A 168 5.11 -5.99 20.45
N GLU A 169 3.98 -5.29 20.49
CA GLU A 169 3.91 -3.89 20.92
C GLU A 169 4.18 -3.74 22.41
N VAL A 170 3.59 -4.61 23.24
CA VAL A 170 3.84 -4.66 24.69
C VAL A 170 5.32 -4.93 24.98
N ASP A 171 5.89 -5.94 24.31
CA ASP A 171 7.31 -6.30 24.49
C ASP A 171 8.23 -5.16 24.05
N ARG A 172 7.92 -4.48 22.94
CA ARG A 172 8.67 -3.30 22.47
C ARG A 172 8.59 -2.13 23.45
N ALA A 173 7.44 -1.92 24.08
CA ALA A 173 7.27 -0.86 25.10
C ALA A 173 8.12 -1.17 26.34
N ARG A 174 8.06 -2.40 26.85
CA ARG A 174 8.88 -2.87 27.98
C ARG A 174 10.38 -2.76 27.70
N MET A 175 10.81 -3.19 26.52
CA MET A 175 12.23 -3.10 26.15
C MET A 175 12.69 -1.65 25.94
N ARG A 176 11.77 -0.75 25.58
CA ARG A 176 12.07 0.68 25.46
C ARG A 176 12.31 1.30 26.83
N SER A 177 11.45 1.03 27.82
CA SER A 177 11.62 1.57 29.18
C SER A 177 12.93 1.10 29.82
N LEU A 178 13.24 -0.20 29.72
CA LEU A 178 14.50 -0.75 30.25
C LEU A 178 15.74 -0.13 29.60
N ARG A 179 15.69 0.18 28.30
CA ARG A 179 16.79 0.86 27.61
C ARG A 179 16.93 2.32 28.01
N GLU A 180 15.81 3.00 28.25
CA GLU A 180 15.80 4.38 28.72
C GLU A 180 16.34 4.52 30.15
N GLU A 181 15.96 3.60 31.05
CA GLU A 181 16.48 3.51 32.42
C GLU A 181 17.99 3.26 32.42
N LYS A 182 18.44 2.22 31.70
CA LYS A 182 19.88 1.92 31.59
C LYS A 182 20.68 3.10 31.03
N LYS A 183 20.15 3.78 30.01
CA LYS A 183 20.78 4.96 29.45
C LYS A 183 20.85 6.12 30.46
N ARG A 184 19.79 6.32 31.25
CA ARG A 184 19.75 7.36 32.30
C ARG A 184 20.77 7.08 33.40
N GLU A 185 20.91 5.82 33.82
CA GLU A 185 21.91 5.40 34.79
C GLU A 185 23.34 5.60 34.25
N GLU A 186 23.60 5.17 33.01
CA GLU A 186 24.88 5.38 32.34
C GLU A 186 25.24 6.88 32.21
N ASP A 187 24.28 7.72 31.83
CA ASP A 187 24.46 9.17 31.73
C ASP A 187 24.71 9.81 33.11
N MET A 188 24.05 9.33 34.17
CA MET A 188 24.26 9.79 35.55
C MET A 188 25.65 9.41 36.05
N LEU A 189 26.06 8.15 35.88
CA LEU A 189 27.39 7.66 36.26
C LEU A 189 28.49 8.39 35.49
N LYS A 190 28.27 8.67 34.20
CA LYS A 190 29.21 9.45 33.39
C LYS A 190 29.36 10.88 33.89
N ARG A 191 28.27 11.55 34.26
CA ARG A 191 28.31 12.89 34.87
C ARG A 191 29.02 12.89 36.22
N ALA A 192 28.74 11.91 37.07
CA ALA A 192 29.40 11.78 38.37
C ALA A 192 30.91 11.54 38.22
N ARG A 193 31.34 10.66 37.30
CA ARG A 193 32.76 10.46 36.99
C ARG A 193 33.43 11.72 36.44
N ALA A 194 32.75 12.47 35.57
CA ALA A 194 33.29 13.71 35.03
C ALA A 194 33.42 14.82 36.10
N ALA A 195 32.53 14.83 37.10
CA ALA A 195 32.61 15.77 38.22
C ALA A 195 33.66 15.36 39.28
N GLY A 196 33.83 14.06 39.53
CA GLY A 196 34.82 13.54 40.49
C GLY A 196 36.26 13.50 39.97
N GLY A 197 36.47 13.45 38.66
CA GLY A 197 37.80 13.42 38.03
C GLY A 197 38.51 14.77 37.87
N VAL A 198 37.96 15.86 38.44
CA VAL A 198 38.56 17.21 38.39
C VAL A 198 39.10 17.64 39.78
N ALA A 199 38.92 16.81 40.82
CA ALA A 199 39.27 17.18 42.20
C ALA A 199 40.61 16.63 42.70
N GLU A 200 41.40 15.91 41.89
CA GLU A 200 42.67 15.29 42.32
C GLU A 200 43.95 15.88 41.66
N GLU A 201 43.87 17.02 40.96
CA GLU A 201 45.05 17.67 40.32
C GLU A 201 45.43 19.05 40.88
N GLU A 202 45.00 19.41 42.09
CA GLU A 202 45.49 20.60 42.80
C GLU A 202 45.79 20.25 44.27
N ASP A 203 46.93 19.60 44.53
CA ASP A 203 47.69 19.70 45.80
C ASP A 203 48.92 18.76 45.76
N SER A 204 50.04 19.22 45.18
CA SER A 204 51.42 18.74 45.45
C SER A 204 52.45 19.71 44.86
#